data_AF-A0A7V6RNT2-F1
#
_entry.id   AF-A0A7V6RNT2-F1
#
_cell.length_a   1.000
_cell.length_b   1.000
_cell.length_c   1.000
_cell.angle_alpha   90.00
_cell.angle_beta   90.00
_cell.angle_gamma   90.00
#
_symmetry.space_group_name_H-M   'P 1'
#
loop_
_entity.id
_entity.type
_entity.pdbx_description
1 polymer ?
#
loop_
_entity_poly.entity_id
_entity_poly.type
_entity_poly.pdbx_seq_one_letter_code
_entity_poly.pdbx_strand_id
1 'polypeptide(L)'
;AALKSSINKVECSCNQAIAFAKLDSKKVNTLYVYFNIQIGKDYYKRFQRGIRQQNLNLSMIKSINLMCPPIDLQNKFAEIVQATEKQRELMKKSLEEMENNFNSISQKAFRGELFS
;
A
#
# COMPACT_ATOMS: atom_id res chain seq x y z
N ALA A 1 -14.71 6.47 -1.65
CA ALA A 1 -14.43 5.22 -0.90
C ALA A 1 -13.66 5.59 0.35
N ALA A 2 -14.26 5.40 1.52
CA ALA A 2 -13.70 5.88 2.77
C ALA A 2 -12.61 4.93 3.32
N LEU A 3 -11.74 5.50 4.16
CA LEU A 3 -10.50 4.87 4.67
C LEU A 3 -9.49 4.45 3.58
N LYS A 4 -9.30 5.28 2.54
CA LYS A 4 -8.10 5.18 1.70
C LYS A 4 -6.92 5.73 2.49
N SER A 5 -5.90 4.91 2.71
CA SER A 5 -4.70 5.28 3.46
C SER A 5 -3.46 4.92 2.67
N SER A 6 -2.41 5.71 2.90
CA SER A 6 -1.10 5.57 2.27
C SER A 6 -0.01 5.91 3.29
N ILE A 7 1.21 5.46 3.00
CA ILE A 7 2.41 5.90 3.71
C ILE A 7 3.07 6.96 2.84
N ASN A 8 3.26 8.16 3.38
CA ASN A 8 3.98 9.21 2.69
C ASN A 8 5.49 8.90 2.73
N LYS A 9 6.13 8.90 1.56
CA LYS A 9 7.58 8.65 1.40
C LYS A 9 8.39 9.93 1.27
N VAL A 10 7.71 11.05 1.04
CA VAL A 10 8.27 12.39 0.84
C VAL A 10 7.43 13.38 1.63
N GLU A 11 8.00 14.56 1.88
CA GLU A 11 7.27 15.67 2.50
C GLU A 11 6.12 16.12 1.59
N CYS A 12 4.95 16.37 2.19
CA CYS A 12 3.76 16.79 1.46
C CYS A 12 2.80 17.55 2.36
N SER A 13 1.96 18.39 1.75
CA SER A 13 0.87 19.10 2.42
C SER A 13 -0.45 18.32 2.31
N CYS A 14 -1.30 18.43 3.32
CA CYS A 14 -2.62 17.79 3.36
C CYS A 14 -3.72 18.84 3.45
N ASN A 15 -4.85 18.63 2.77
CA ASN A 15 -6.04 19.47 2.93
C ASN A 15 -6.90 19.00 4.12
N GLN A 16 -8.01 19.69 4.39
CA GLN A 16 -8.90 19.40 5.52
C GLN A 16 -9.60 18.03 5.44
N ALA A 17 -9.64 17.39 4.28
CA ALA A 17 -10.23 16.08 4.08
C ALA A 17 -9.26 14.92 4.36
N ILE A 18 -7.98 15.21 4.62
CA ILE A 18 -6.95 14.22 4.88
C ILE A 18 -6.53 14.30 6.35
N ALA A 19 -6.78 13.23 7.09
CA ALA A 19 -6.18 13.02 8.40
C ALA A 19 -4.79 12.41 8.24
N PHE A 20 -3.80 12.98 8.91
CA PHE A 20 -2.45 12.42 9.01
C PHE A 20 -2.09 12.11 10.45
N ALA A 21 -1.21 11.13 10.65
CA ALA A 21 -0.68 10.77 11.96
C ALA A 21 0.84 10.57 11.86
N LYS A 22 1.58 11.22 12.75
CA LYS A 22 3.01 10.96 12.96
C LYS A 22 3.15 9.91 14.05
N LEU A 23 3.72 8.77 13.72
CA LEU A 23 3.88 7.65 14.64
C LEU A 23 5.21 7.76 15.38
N ASP A 24 5.24 7.33 16.63
CA ASP A 24 6.45 7.19 17.43
C ASP A 24 7.17 5.88 17.05
N SER A 25 8.29 6.01 16.36
CA SER A 25 9.09 4.87 15.87
C SER A 25 9.67 4.01 16.98
N LYS A 26 9.72 4.50 18.23
CA LYS A 26 10.15 3.70 19.38
C LYS A 26 9.07 2.72 19.85
N LYS A 27 7.81 2.97 19.50
CA LYS A 27 6.66 2.17 19.95
C LYS A 27 6.10 1.29 18.85
N VAL A 28 6.11 1.79 17.61
CA VAL A 28 5.45 1.12 16.49
C VAL A 28 6.24 1.22 15.20
N ASN A 29 6.14 0.16 14.38
CA ASN A 29 6.62 0.18 13.01
C ASN A 29 5.50 0.72 12.09
N THR A 30 5.81 1.75 11.29
CA THR A 30 4.84 2.39 10.38
C THR A 30 4.22 1.43 9.38
N LEU A 31 5.01 0.50 8.84
CA LEU A 31 4.52 -0.48 7.86
C LEU A 31 3.56 -1.46 8.53
N TYR A 32 3.89 -1.92 9.73
CA TYR A 32 2.99 -2.77 10.52
C TYR A 32 1.65 -2.08 10.80
N VAL A 33 1.69 -0.83 11.28
CA VAL A 33 0.47 -0.04 11.55
C VAL A 33 -0.37 0.14 10.28
N TYR A 34 0.27 0.45 9.15
CA TYR A 34 -0.41 0.57 7.87
C TYR A 34 -1.16 -0.72 7.49
N PHE A 35 -0.51 -1.88 7.57
CA PHE A 35 -1.15 -3.16 7.24
C PHE A 35 -2.23 -3.55 8.25
N ASN A 36 -2.06 -3.26 9.54
CA ASN A 36 -3.09 -3.47 10.55
C ASN A 36 -4.37 -2.67 10.22
N ILE A 37 -4.21 -1.41 9.78
CA ILE A 37 -5.32 -0.57 9.33
C ILE A 37 -5.95 -1.12 8.03
N GLN A 38 -5.16 -1.61 7.07
CA GLN A 38 -5.70 -2.20 5.85
C GLN A 38 -6.55 -3.45 6.13
N ILE A 39 -6.08 -4.34 7.01
CA ILE A 39 -6.80 -5.55 7.38
C ILE A 39 -8.12 -5.19 8.10
N GLY A 40 -8.08 -4.23 9.02
CA GLY A 40 -9.26 -3.76 9.73
C GLY A 40 -10.17 -2.84 8.93
N LYS A 41 -9.85 -2.53 7.66
CA LYS A 41 -10.51 -1.48 6.88
C LYS A 41 -12.02 -1.63 6.81
N ASP A 42 -12.52 -2.83 6.53
CA ASP A 42 -13.95 -3.06 6.40
C ASP A 42 -14.68 -3.06 7.74
N TYR A 43 -13.99 -3.40 8.83
CA TYR A 43 -14.48 -3.17 10.18
C TYR A 43 -14.60 -1.67 10.47
N TYR A 44 -13.56 -0.89 10.16
CA TYR A 44 -13.57 0.56 10.41
C TYR A 44 -14.59 1.32 9.56
N LYS A 45 -14.88 0.85 8.34
CA LYS A 45 -15.91 1.44 7.49
C LYS A 45 -17.30 1.39 8.14
N ARG A 46 -17.61 0.40 8.98
CA ARG A 46 -18.90 0.27 9.66
C ARG A 46 -19.18 1.42 10.63
N PHE A 47 -18.15 2.11 11.12
CA PHE A 47 -18.30 3.27 12.01
C PHE A 47 -18.58 4.59 11.27
N GLN A 48 -18.63 4.57 9.94
CA GLN A 48 -18.91 5.76 9.15
C GLN A 48 -20.31 6.29 9.43
N ARG A 49 -20.42 7.62 9.52
CA ARG A 49 -21.70 8.31 9.70
C ARG A 49 -22.06 9.09 8.44
N GLY A 50 -23.36 9.25 8.21
CA GLY A 50 -23.92 10.03 7.10
C GLY A 50 -24.49 9.15 5.98
N ILE A 51 -25.73 9.44 5.56
CA ILE A 51 -26.45 8.70 4.52
C ILE A 51 -25.90 9.01 3.11
N ARG A 52 -25.55 10.28 2.84
CA ARG A 52 -24.99 10.73 1.54
C ARG A 52 -23.47 10.76 1.47
N GLN A 53 -22.78 11.02 2.58
CA GLN A 53 -21.32 11.07 2.65
C GLN A 53 -20.83 10.31 3.89
N GLN A 54 -20.45 9.06 3.69
CA GLN A 54 -19.88 8.22 4.72
C GLN A 54 -18.45 8.68 5.03
N ASN A 55 -18.28 9.43 6.12
CA ASN A 55 -16.99 9.99 6.54
C ASN A 55 -16.58 9.49 7.93
N LEU A 56 -15.27 9.47 8.18
CA LEU A 56 -14.67 9.26 9.50
C LEU A 56 -14.09 10.59 9.98
N ASN A 57 -14.50 11.04 11.16
CA ASN A 57 -13.92 12.24 11.77
C ASN A 57 -12.67 11.90 12.60
N LEU A 58 -11.92 12.93 13.00
CA LEU A 58 -10.67 12.75 13.74
C LEU A 58 -10.86 12.01 15.09
N SER A 59 -11.98 12.24 15.77
CA SER A 59 -12.31 11.56 17.04
C SER A 59 -12.50 10.06 16.84
N MET A 60 -13.18 9.65 15.76
CA MET A 60 -13.34 8.23 15.40
C MET A 60 -11.99 7.60 15.06
N ILE A 61 -11.15 8.29 14.31
CA ILE A 61 -9.80 7.79 13.97
C ILE A 61 -8.96 7.59 15.23
N LYS A 62 -9.01 8.53 16.18
CA LYS A 62 -8.32 8.41 17.48
C LYS A 62 -8.86 7.28 18.36
N SER A 63 -10.11 6.87 18.17
CA SER A 63 -10.73 5.76 18.90
C SER A 63 -10.38 4.36 18.35
N ILE A 64 -9.69 4.30 17.21
CA ILE A 64 -9.29 3.02 16.62
C ILE A 64 -8.22 2.36 17.50
N ASN A 65 -8.57 1.21 18.06
CA ASN A 65 -7.64 0.35 18.79
C ASN A 65 -6.94 -0.59 17.82
N LEU A 66 -5.61 -0.54 17.80
CA LEU A 66 -4.77 -1.41 17.00
C LEU A 66 -4.08 -2.46 17.87
N MET A 67 -3.87 -3.66 17.34
CA MET A 67 -3.04 -4.66 18.00
C MET A 67 -1.58 -4.20 18.02
N CYS A 68 -0.99 -4.07 19.20
CA CYS A 68 0.37 -3.57 19.39
C CYS A 68 1.27 -4.64 20.05
N PRO A 69 1.76 -5.63 19.28
CA PRO A 69 2.74 -6.60 19.79
C PRO A 69 4.10 -5.92 20.04
N PRO A 70 5.05 -6.60 20.70
CA PRO A 70 6.42 -6.10 20.86
C PRO A 70 7.04 -5.61 19.54
N ILE A 71 7.83 -4.54 19.62
CA ILE A 71 8.40 -3.87 18.43
C ILE A 71 9.21 -4.82 17.54
N ASP A 72 9.87 -5.82 18.12
CA ASP A 72 10.65 -6.82 17.38
C ASP A 72 9.76 -7.67 16.45
N LEU A 73 8.56 -8.04 16.91
CA LEU A 73 7.59 -8.78 16.07
C LEU A 73 7.02 -7.89 14.96
N GLN A 74 6.80 -6.60 15.24
CA GLN A 74 6.37 -5.64 14.23
C GLN A 74 7.43 -5.46 13.14
N ASN A 75 8.71 -5.40 13.53
CA ASN A 75 9.83 -5.27 12.62
C ASN A 75 10.02 -6.53 11.77
N LYS A 76 9.95 -7.73 12.39
CA LYS A 76 9.99 -9.00 11.65
C LYS A 76 8.87 -9.12 10.61
N PHE A 77 7.66 -8.67 10.95
CA PHE A 77 6.57 -8.58 9.98
C PHE A 77 6.93 -7.62 8.83
N ALA A 78 7.45 -6.43 9.15
CA ALA A 78 7.81 -5.43 8.16
C ALA A 78 8.90 -5.93 7.20
N GLU A 79 9.90 -6.67 7.68
CA GLU A 79 10.95 -7.29 6.87
C GLU A 79 10.37 -8.27 5.84
N ILE A 80 9.45 -9.15 6.27
CA ILE A 80 8.79 -10.12 5.38
C ILE A 80 8.01 -9.39 4.29
N VAL A 81 7.24 -8.37 4.66
CA VAL A 81 6.46 -7.56 3.71
C VAL A 81 7.37 -6.88 2.70
N GLN A 82 8.45 -6.24 3.16
CA GLN A 82 9.40 -5.54 2.29
C GLN A 82 10.09 -6.51 1.31
N ALA A 83 10.52 -7.68 1.78
CA ALA A 83 11.10 -8.71 0.93
C ALA A 83 10.11 -9.17 -0.15
N THR A 84 8.85 -9.40 0.24
CA THR A 84 7.78 -9.82 -0.67
C THR A 84 7.49 -8.75 -1.73
N GLU A 85 7.36 -7.48 -1.32
CA GLU A 85 7.12 -6.37 -2.25
C GLU A 85 8.29 -6.17 -3.21
N LYS A 86 9.53 -6.32 -2.74
CA LYS A 86 10.73 -6.26 -3.59
C LYS A 86 10.70 -7.35 -4.66
N GLN A 87 10.35 -8.58 -4.28
CA GLN A 87 10.23 -9.69 -5.22
C GLN A 87 9.09 -9.43 -6.23
N ARG A 88 7.95 -8.92 -5.78
CA ARG A 88 6.82 -8.57 -6.65
C ARG A 88 7.20 -7.54 -7.70
N GLU A 89 7.91 -6.48 -7.31
CA GLU A 89 8.39 -5.45 -8.25
C GLU A 89 9.38 -6.02 -9.27
N LEU A 90 10.30 -6.90 -8.85
CA LEU A 90 11.21 -7.57 -9.76
C LEU A 90 10.47 -8.42 -10.80
N MET A 91 9.47 -9.20 -10.35
CA MET A 91 8.65 -10.02 -11.25
C MET A 91 7.86 -9.16 -12.25
N LYS A 92 7.30 -8.04 -11.79
CA LYS A 92 6.57 -7.11 -12.67
C LYS A 92 7.47 -6.54 -13.77
N LYS A 93 8.69 -6.14 -13.41
CA LYS A 93 9.68 -5.66 -14.39
C LYS A 93 10.07 -6.75 -15.39
N SER A 94 10.29 -7.98 -14.92
CA SER A 94 10.60 -9.11 -15.79
C SER A 94 9.45 -9.44 -16.76
N LEU A 95 8.20 -9.31 -16.32
CA LEU A 95 7.03 -9.47 -17.18
C LEU A 95 6.98 -8.41 -18.28
N GLU A 96 7.20 -7.15 -17.93
CA GLU A 96 7.25 -6.04 -18.89
C GLU A 96 8.35 -6.23 -19.95
N GLU A 97 9.54 -6.68 -19.53
CA GLU A 97 10.64 -7.02 -20.45
C GLU A 97 10.26 -8.20 -21.37
N MET A 98 9.57 -9.21 -20.85
CA MET A 98 9.11 -10.36 -21.63
C MET A 98 8.07 -9.95 -22.69
N GLU A 99 7.11 -9.11 -22.32
CA GLU A 99 6.10 -8.56 -23.25
C GLU A 99 6.76 -7.71 -24.34
N ASN A 100 7.73 -6.86 -23.98
CA ASN A 100 8.48 -6.06 -24.94
C ASN A 100 9.27 -6.93 -25.93
N ASN A 101 9.94 -7.98 -25.43
CA ASN A 101 10.67 -8.92 -26.27
C ASN A 101 9.72 -9.69 -27.21
N PHE A 102 8.61 -10.18 -26.69
CA PHE A 102 7.58 -10.85 -27.49
C PHE A 102 7.06 -9.95 -28.61
N ASN A 103 6.71 -8.70 -28.28
CA ASN A 103 6.25 -7.71 -29.26
C ASN A 103 7.32 -7.42 -30.33
N SER A 104 8.58 -7.28 -29.93
CA SER A 104 9.69 -7.06 -30.86
C SER A 104 9.87 -8.24 -31.84
N ILE A 105 9.88 -9.47 -31.32
CA ILE A 105 10.01 -10.69 -32.14
C ILE A 105 8.81 -10.83 -33.07
N SER A 106 7.60 -10.62 -32.56
CA SER A 106 6.37 -10.68 -33.36
C SER A 106 6.41 -9.69 -34.51
N GLN A 107 6.83 -8.44 -34.27
CA GLN A 107 6.97 -7.43 -35.33
C GLN A 107 8.00 -7.84 -36.39
N LYS A 108 9.17 -8.36 -36.00
CA LYS A 108 10.18 -8.88 -36.94
C LYS A 108 9.65 -10.06 -37.76
N ALA A 109 8.93 -10.97 -37.12
CA ALA A 109 8.32 -12.12 -37.79
C ALA A 109 7.30 -11.69 -38.87
N PHE A 110 6.40 -10.76 -38.55
CA PHE A 110 5.42 -10.24 -39.51
C PHE A 110 6.05 -9.45 -40.66
N ARG A 111 7.21 -8.83 -40.44
CA ARG A 111 7.98 -8.14 -41.50
C ARG A 111 8.85 -9.07 -42.33
N GLY A 112 8.96 -10.35 -41.96
CA GLY A 112 9.89 -11.30 -42.60
C GLY A 112 11.36 -11.06 -42.22
N GLU A 113 11.63 -10.19 -41.25
CA GLU A 113 12.98 -9.79 -40.79
C GLU A 113 13.53 -10.71 -39.69
N LEU A 114 12.88 -11.85 -39.43
CA LEU A 114 13.25 -12.72 -38.30
C LEU A 114 14.49 -13.58 -38.58
N PHE A 115 14.71 -13.95 -39.85
CA PHE A 115 15.80 -14.84 -40.29
C PHE A 115 16.69 -14.22 -41.37
N SER A 116 16.41 -12.98 -41.78
CA SER A 116 17.19 -12.21 -42.76
C SER A 116 18.38 -11.50 -42.13
#